data_AF-A0A3D3I309-F1
#
_entry.id   AF-A0A3D3I309-F1
#
_cell.length_a   1.000
_cell.length_b   1.000
_cell.length_c   1.000
_cell.angle_alpha   90.00
_cell.angle_beta   90.00
_cell.angle_gamma   90.00
#
_symmetry.space_group_name_H-M   'P 1'
#
loop_
_entity.id
_entity.type
_entity.pdbx_description
1 polymer ?
#
loop_
_entity_poly.entity_id
_entity_poly.type
_entity_poly.pdbx_seq_one_letter_code
_entity_poly.pdbx_strand_id
1 'polypeptide(L)'
;NPLYPTGQRTTRRFADQGSERGASWYRREIYVRWSEDDGRTWSAPRVLWRGETDAAYPTLFEIEPGQVWMTTYQGQVRLGFAVDGLKQTLPVP
;
A
#
# COMPACT_ATOMS: atom_id res chain seq x y z
N ASN A 1 2.29 0.08 8.89
CA ASN A 1 0.98 -0.12 8.22
C ASN A 1 -0.12 0.41 9.14
N PRO A 2 -1.08 1.23 8.67
CA PRO A 2 -2.25 1.60 9.48
C PRO A 2 -2.99 0.37 10.02
N LEU A 3 -3.55 0.48 11.23
CA LEU A 3 -4.31 -0.60 11.88
C LEU A 3 -5.76 -0.70 11.42
N TYR A 4 -6.26 0.36 10.79
CA TYR A 4 -7.64 0.53 10.33
C TYR A 4 -7.65 1.13 8.92
N PRO A 5 -8.72 0.90 8.14
CA PRO A 5 -8.94 1.59 6.89
C PRO A 5 -8.89 3.11 7.08
N THR A 6 -8.50 3.85 6.04
CA THR A 6 -8.43 5.31 6.10
C THR A 6 -9.76 5.91 6.56
N GLY A 7 -9.70 6.79 7.56
CA GLY A 7 -10.87 7.44 8.14
C GLY A 7 -11.64 6.61 9.18
N GLN A 8 -11.24 5.36 9.41
CA GLN A 8 -11.86 4.50 10.42
C GLN A 8 -11.00 4.39 11.69
N ARG A 9 -11.67 4.12 12.82
CA ARG A 9 -11.03 3.90 14.14
C ARG A 9 -11.17 2.47 14.64
N THR A 10 -12.00 1.68 13.96
CA THR A 10 -12.25 0.27 14.25
C THR A 10 -12.33 -0.47 12.94
N THR A 11 -12.13 -1.79 12.98
CA THR A 11 -12.38 -2.68 11.85
C THR A 11 -12.75 -4.05 12.40
N ARG A 12 -13.49 -4.84 11.62
CA ARG A 12 -13.81 -6.21 12.01
C ARG A 12 -12.50 -6.98 12.17
N ARG A 13 -12.39 -7.75 13.25
CA ARG A 13 -11.25 -8.64 13.51
C ARG A 13 -11.74 -9.99 13.95
N PHE A 14 -11.13 -11.05 13.45
CA PHE A 14 -11.47 -12.43 13.83
C PHE A 14 -10.24 -13.33 13.67
N ALA A 15 -10.21 -14.40 14.48
CA ALA A 15 -9.14 -15.38 14.46
C ALA A 15 -9.47 -16.44 13.40
N ASP A 16 -8.59 -16.59 12.41
CA ASP A 16 -8.58 -17.59 11.34
C ASP A 16 -7.29 -17.43 10.50
N GLN A 17 -7.18 -18.11 9.36
CA GLN A 17 -6.06 -17.98 8.39
C GLN A 17 -4.64 -17.97 9.00
N GLY A 18 -4.42 -18.81 10.01
CA GLY A 18 -3.12 -18.94 10.67
C GLY A 18 -2.80 -17.85 11.70
N SER A 19 -3.79 -17.09 12.18
CA SER A 19 -3.61 -16.14 13.29
C SER A 19 -4.28 -16.61 14.59
N GLU A 20 -3.50 -16.67 15.67
CA GLU A 20 -4.01 -16.92 17.03
C GLU A 20 -4.87 -15.76 17.54
N ARG A 21 -4.56 -14.53 17.13
CA ARG A 21 -5.30 -13.32 17.52
C ARG A 21 -6.10 -12.77 16.37
N GLY A 22 -7.21 -12.09 16.69
CA GLY A 22 -8.05 -11.48 15.67
C GLY A 22 -7.28 -10.46 14.80
N ALA A 23 -7.24 -10.72 13.50
CA ALA A 23 -6.67 -9.82 12.50
C ALA A 23 -7.79 -9.23 11.62
N SER A 24 -7.55 -8.07 11.02
CA SER A 24 -8.55 -7.42 10.15
C SER A 24 -8.65 -8.06 8.78
N TRP A 25 -7.56 -8.70 8.34
CA TRP A 25 -7.37 -9.22 6.98
C TRP A 25 -7.60 -8.21 5.86
N TYR A 26 -7.71 -6.93 6.21
CA TYR A 26 -8.07 -5.86 5.28
C TYR A 26 -6.92 -5.55 4.33
N ARG A 27 -7.16 -5.72 3.03
CA ARG A 27 -6.17 -5.57 1.95
C ARG A 27 -6.68 -4.72 0.79
N ARG A 28 -7.62 -3.81 1.08
CA ARG A 28 -8.24 -2.93 0.06
C ARG A 28 -7.59 -1.55 -0.04
N GLU A 29 -6.51 -1.33 0.69
CA GLU A 29 -5.69 -0.12 0.62
C GLU A 29 -4.21 -0.51 0.62
N ILE A 30 -3.45 0.11 -0.28
CA ILE A 30 -1.99 0.03 -0.29
C ILE A 30 -1.44 1.40 0.09
N TYR A 31 -0.47 1.39 1.01
CA TYR A 31 0.14 2.60 1.54
C TYR A 31 1.61 2.68 1.16
N VAL A 32 2.09 3.89 0.93
CA VAL A 32 3.51 4.23 0.79
C VAL A 32 3.96 5.13 1.93
N ARG A 33 5.22 4.98 2.34
CA ARG A 33 5.92 5.83 3.30
C ARG A 33 7.33 6.07 2.80
N TRP A 34 7.87 7.23 3.17
CA TRP A 34 9.22 7.63 2.83
C TRP A 34 10.07 7.67 4.08
N SER A 35 11.35 7.41 3.92
CA SER A 35 12.37 7.64 4.94
C SER A 35 13.44 8.51 4.31
N GLU A 36 13.89 9.52 5.06
CA GLU A 36 14.98 10.43 4.68
C GLU A 36 16.27 10.10 5.46
N ASP A 37 16.26 9.04 6.26
CA ASP A 37 17.29 8.72 7.24
C ASP A 37 17.64 7.22 7.27
N ASP A 38 17.76 6.61 6.08
CA ASP A 38 18.10 5.20 5.85
C ASP A 38 17.18 4.20 6.57
N GLY A 39 15.88 4.51 6.66
CA GLY A 39 14.87 3.66 7.26
C GLY A 39 14.73 3.76 8.77
N ARG A 40 15.41 4.72 9.43
CA ARG A 40 15.31 4.92 10.89
C ARG A 40 13.97 5.51 11.29
N THR A 41 13.48 6.49 10.55
CA THR A 41 12.15 7.08 10.69
C THR A 41 11.38 7.04 9.38
N TRP A 42 10.05 7.15 9.49
CA TRP A 42 9.15 7.02 8.35
C TRP A 42 8.09 8.11 8.40
N SER A 43 7.79 8.68 7.24
CA SER A 43 6.72 9.65 7.06
C SER A 43 5.35 9.09 7.46
N ALA A 44 4.37 9.99 7.59
CA ALA A 44 2.97 9.58 7.66
C ALA A 44 2.60 8.73 6.42
N PRO A 45 1.77 7.68 6.58
CA PRO A 45 1.32 6.86 5.47
C PRO A 45 0.51 7.68 4.47
N ARG A 46 0.76 7.49 3.18
CA ARG A 46 -0.08 8.00 2.09
C ARG A 46 -0.74 6.83 1.39
N VAL A 47 -2.03 6.95 1.05
CA VAL A 47 -2.76 5.94 0.28
C VAL A 47 -2.28 6.02 -1.17
N LEU A 48 -1.69 4.93 -1.65
CA LEU A 48 -1.23 4.79 -3.03
C LEU A 48 -2.31 4.16 -3.92
N TRP A 49 -3.10 3.25 -3.35
CA TRP A 49 -4.22 2.62 -4.03
C TRP A 49 -5.34 2.28 -3.04
N ARG A 50 -6.58 2.38 -3.50
CA ARG A 50 -7.79 1.90 -2.81
C ARG A 50 -8.70 1.23 -3.84
N GLY A 51 -9.26 0.08 -3.50
CA GLY A 51 -10.19 -0.64 -4.38
C GLY A 51 -11.24 -1.46 -3.64
N GLU A 52 -12.10 -2.11 -4.41
CA GLU A 52 -13.17 -2.96 -3.88
C GLU A 52 -12.69 -4.40 -3.61
N THR A 53 -11.67 -4.85 -4.35
CA THR A 53 -11.03 -6.15 -4.21
C THR A 53 -9.78 -6.07 -3.34
N ASP A 54 -9.33 -7.21 -2.82
CA ASP A 54 -8.08 -7.26 -2.05
C ASP A 54 -6.87 -7.27 -2.99
N ALA A 55 -5.86 -6.46 -2.64
CA ALA A 55 -4.56 -6.44 -3.29
C ALA A 55 -3.44 -6.53 -2.25
N ALA A 56 -2.40 -7.32 -2.54
CA ALA A 56 -1.33 -7.60 -1.59
C ALA A 56 -0.03 -8.01 -2.28
N TYR A 57 1.03 -8.01 -1.47
CA TYR A 57 2.40 -8.34 -1.87
C TYR A 57 2.88 -7.38 -2.98
N PRO A 58 3.02 -6.08 -2.66
CA PRO A 58 3.51 -5.10 -3.59
C PRO A 58 5.01 -5.30 -3.86
N THR A 59 5.41 -5.12 -5.10
CA THR A 59 6.79 -4.98 -5.56
C THR A 59 6.94 -3.57 -6.12
N LEU A 60 8.02 -2.88 -5.76
CA LEU A 60 8.34 -1.54 -6.25
C LEU A 60 9.65 -1.57 -7.04
N PHE A 61 9.73 -0.74 -8.07
CA PHE A 61 10.96 -0.50 -8.82
C PHE A 61 10.95 0.92 -9.38
N GLU A 62 12.12 1.54 -9.41
CA GLU A 62 12.32 2.87 -9.99
C GLU A 62 12.73 2.71 -11.45
N ILE A 63 11.99 3.34 -12.37
CA ILE A 63 12.29 3.27 -13.81
C ILE A 63 13.20 4.43 -14.22
N GLU A 64 12.92 5.61 -13.71
CA GLU A 64 13.69 6.84 -13.90
C GLU A 64 13.82 7.52 -12.53
N PRO A 65 14.88 8.32 -12.30
CA PRO A 65 15.02 9.06 -11.05
C PRO A 65 13.74 9.82 -10.66
N GLY A 66 13.18 9.49 -9.50
CA GLY A 66 11.95 10.08 -8.98
C GLY A 66 10.65 9.47 -9.51
N GLN A 67 10.70 8.43 -10.37
CA GLN A 67 9.54 7.72 -10.90
C GLN A 67 9.52 6.25 -10.47
N VAL A 68 8.54 5.91 -9.63
CA VAL A 68 8.40 4.57 -9.06
C VAL A 68 7.17 3.88 -9.63
N TRP A 69 7.34 2.61 -9.98
CA TRP A 69 6.27 1.73 -10.39
C TRP A 69 6.02 0.70 -9.31
N MET A 70 4.74 0.36 -9.13
CA MET A 70 4.31 -0.68 -8.21
C MET A 70 3.44 -1.70 -8.93
N THR A 71 3.71 -2.97 -8.69
CA THR A 71 2.81 -4.07 -9.04
C THR A 71 2.47 -4.89 -7.80
N THR A 72 1.36 -5.61 -7.81
CA THR A 72 0.99 -6.54 -6.74
C THR A 72 0.84 -7.96 -7.27
N TYR A 73 1.31 -8.96 -6.52
CA TYR A 73 1.03 -10.35 -6.84
C TYR A 73 -0.47 -10.68 -6.70
N GLN A 74 -1.08 -10.29 -5.57
CA GLN A 74 -2.52 -10.43 -5.36
C GLN A 74 -3.25 -9.16 -5.81
N GLY A 75 -4.36 -9.31 -6.54
CA GLY A 75 -5.21 -8.18 -6.94
C GLY A 75 -4.78 -7.45 -8.22
N GLN A 76 -3.61 -7.80 -8.78
CA GLN A 76 -3.13 -7.32 -10.09
C GLN A 76 -3.12 -5.78 -10.25
N VAL A 77 -2.94 -5.04 -9.15
CA VAL A 77 -2.78 -3.58 -9.16
C VAL A 77 -1.44 -3.25 -9.81
N ARG A 78 -1.47 -2.33 -10.78
CA ARG A 78 -0.30 -1.76 -11.46
C ARG A 78 -0.48 -0.26 -11.55
N LEU A 79 0.49 0.51 -11.08
CA LEU A 79 0.45 1.97 -11.16
C LEU A 79 1.87 2.55 -11.12
N GLY A 80 2.03 3.74 -11.70
CA GLY A 80 3.21 4.59 -11.54
C GLY A 80 2.91 5.83 -10.72
N PHE A 81 3.88 6.31 -9.96
CA PHE A 81 3.83 7.54 -9.17
C PHE A 81 5.20 8.21 -9.05
N ALA A 82 5.20 9.53 -8.86
CA ALA A 82 6.43 10.28 -8.58
C ALA A 82 6.71 10.34 -7.06
N VAL A 83 7.98 10.34 -6.69
CA VAL A 83 8.44 10.42 -5.28
C VAL A 83 7.97 11.72 -4.62
N ASP A 84 8.11 12.84 -5.34
CA ASP A 84 7.76 14.20 -4.86
C ASP A 84 6.28 14.56 -5.02
N GLY A 85 5.45 13.64 -5.52
CA GLY A 85 4.03 13.87 -5.70
C GLY A 85 3.33 12.66 -6.30
N LEU A 86 2.24 12.21 -5.67
CA LEU A 86 1.40 11.13 -6.19
C LEU A 86 0.66 11.61 -7.45
N LYS A 87 1.32 11.59 -8.60
CA LYS A 87 0.66 11.63 -9.90
C LYS A 87 0.33 10.19 -10.25
N GLN A 88 -0.92 9.80 -10.04
CA GLN A 88 -1.44 8.54 -10.53
C GLN A 88 -1.30 8.55 -12.05
N THR A 89 -0.34 7.80 -12.60
CA THR A 89 -0.09 7.84 -14.04
C THR A 89 -0.53 6.52 -14.67
N LEU A 90 -1.53 6.68 -15.55
CA LEU A 90 -2.05 5.87 -16.68
C LEU A 90 -1.91 4.34 -16.66
N PRO A 91 -2.87 3.61 -17.28
CA PRO A 91 -2.80 2.15 -17.37
C PRO A 91 -1.50 1.72 -18.06
N VAL A 92 -0.76 0.85 -17.39
CA VAL A 92 0.32 0.08 -18.00
C VAL A 92 -0.32 -0.87 -19.02
N PRO A 93 0.19 -0.97 -20.27
CA PRO A 93 -0.33 -1.90 -21.26
C PRO A 93 -0.29 -3.37 -20.81
#